data_AF-A0A923SL09-F1
#
_entry.id   AF-A0A923SL09-F1
#
_cell.length_a   1.000
_cell.length_b   1.000
_cell.length_c   1.000
_cell.angle_alpha   90.00
_cell.angle_beta   90.00
_cell.angle_gamma   90.00
#
_symmetry.space_group_name_H-M   'P 1'
#
loop_
_entity.id
_entity.type
_entity.pdbx_description
1 polymer ?
#
loop_
_entity_poly.entity_id
_entity_poly.type
_entity_poly.pdbx_seq_one_letter_code
_entity_poly.pdbx_strand_id
1 'polypeptide(L)'
;MMIFVYWGILILCYFIASRLRSMASRFGFLDKSMMAAVYILVFLMGLRMGINRQVTSALATIGVQALAITLATIGGSILMIFLVRKALRLNRYGGSEKDAQEREHRGKAGTSDLKSTVGIVSLVIAGIAVGRFGLVDQFQDHLEEISTITGNGLTIFLCVLIAIIGFDLGLSGTVAANLKSVGLKALAFPLAILAGTMLAGGGAAMAFGFSLKESIAICAGFGWYSYAPAI
;
A
#
# COMPACT_ATOMS: atom_id res chain seq x y z
N MET A 1 2.43 -17.64 8.35
CA MET A 1 2.45 -17.34 9.80
C MET A 1 2.35 -15.84 10.10
N MET A 2 3.04 -14.96 9.35
CA MET A 2 3.07 -13.51 9.65
C MET A 2 1.73 -12.78 9.48
N ILE A 3 0.83 -13.25 8.60
CA ILE A 3 -0.50 -12.65 8.42
C ILE A 3 -1.30 -12.60 9.73
N PHE A 4 -1.22 -13.65 10.56
CA PHE A 4 -1.92 -13.70 11.84
C PHE A 4 -1.34 -12.71 12.85
N VAL A 5 -0.04 -12.42 12.77
CA VAL A 5 0.62 -11.42 13.61
C VAL A 5 0.12 -10.02 13.26
N TYR A 6 0.08 -9.69 11.96
CA TYR A 6 -0.41 -8.40 11.49
C TYR A 6 -1.89 -8.17 11.85
N TRP A 7 -2.74 -9.18 11.65
CA TRP A 7 -4.14 -9.12 12.06
C TRP A 7 -4.30 -9.02 13.58
N GLY A 8 -3.49 -9.75 14.35
CA GLY A 8 -3.49 -9.68 15.81
C GLY A 8 -3.15 -8.28 16.33
N ILE A 9 -2.08 -7.67 15.80
CA ILE A 9 -1.66 -6.31 16.16
C ILE A 9 -2.76 -5.31 15.80
N LEU A 10 -3.34 -5.41 14.60
CA LEU A 10 -4.40 -4.50 14.16
C LEU A 10 -5.63 -4.58 15.08
N ILE A 11 -6.11 -5.79 15.39
CA ILE A 11 -7.28 -5.99 16.26
C ILE A 11 -6.99 -5.51 17.68
N LEU A 12 -5.81 -5.80 18.22
CA LEU A 12 -5.41 -5.39 19.56
C LEU A 12 -5.33 -3.86 19.67
N CYS A 13 -4.63 -3.21 18.75
CA CYS A 13 -4.50 -1.75 18.70
C CYS A 13 -5.85 -1.07 18.48
N TYR A 14 -6.71 -1.63 17.61
CA TYR A 14 -8.07 -1.15 17.41
C TYR A 14 -8.90 -1.23 18.69
N PHE A 15 -8.86 -2.35 19.41
CA PHE A 15 -9.62 -2.52 20.65
C PHE A 15 -9.14 -1.55 21.74
N ILE A 16 -7.82 -1.43 21.94
CA ILE A 16 -7.22 -0.49 22.90
C ILE A 16 -7.63 0.95 22.57
N ALA A 17 -7.52 1.35 21.30
CA ALA A 17 -7.92 2.67 20.82
C ALA A 17 -9.42 2.93 21.01
N SER A 18 -10.27 1.95 20.71
CA SER A 18 -11.73 2.09 20.85
C SER A 18 -12.15 2.36 22.30
N ARG A 19 -11.42 1.79 23.27
CA ARG A 19 -11.57 2.05 24.72
C ARG A 19 -11.04 3.44 25.12
N LEU A 20 -9.98 3.91 24.47
CA LEU A 20 -9.37 5.23 24.72
C LEU A 20 -9.99 6.38 23.90
N ARG A 21 -11.12 6.13 23.21
CA ARG A 21 -11.82 7.11 22.36
C ARG A 21 -12.14 8.44 23.07
N SER A 22 -12.36 8.41 24.39
CA SER A 22 -12.55 9.59 25.24
C SER A 22 -11.38 10.61 25.14
N MET A 23 -10.17 10.14 24.83
CA MET A 23 -8.94 10.96 24.72
C MET A 23 -8.48 11.17 23.27
N ALA A 24 -9.32 10.86 22.28
CA ALA A 24 -8.98 10.95 20.85
C ALA A 24 -8.49 12.35 20.43
N SER A 25 -8.97 13.41 21.08
CA SER A 25 -8.56 14.80 20.79
C SER A 25 -7.08 15.10 21.09
N ARG A 26 -6.39 14.27 21.90
CA ARG A 26 -4.94 14.42 22.16
C ARG A 26 -4.05 13.76 21.10
N PHE A 27 -4.61 12.92 20.24
CA PHE A 27 -3.84 12.10 19.29
C PHE A 27 -3.89 12.63 17.85
N GLY A 28 -4.00 13.96 17.66
CA GLY A 28 -3.88 14.59 16.34
C GLY A 28 -2.51 14.42 15.65
N PHE A 29 -1.53 13.83 16.35
CA PHE A 29 -0.20 13.51 15.82
C PHE A 29 -0.12 12.15 15.10
N LEU A 30 -1.17 11.31 15.15
CA LEU A 30 -1.16 9.97 14.53
C LEU A 30 -0.95 10.04 13.02
N ASP A 31 -1.64 10.96 12.33
CA ASP A 31 -1.47 11.18 10.89
C ASP A 31 -0.01 11.55 10.53
N LYS A 32 0.63 12.40 11.34
CA LYS A 32 2.02 12.82 11.14
C LYS A 32 3.00 11.67 11.37
N SER A 33 2.78 10.87 12.41
CA SER A 33 3.57 9.68 12.71
C SER A 33 3.40 8.59 11.65
N MET A 34 2.18 8.42 11.12
CA MET A 34 1.90 7.51 10.01
C MET A 34 2.68 7.92 8.76
N MET A 35 2.65 9.20 8.38
CA MET A 35 3.40 9.70 7.23
C MET A 35 4.91 9.57 7.42
N ALA A 36 5.43 9.81 8.63
CA ALA A 36 6.85 9.59 8.93
C ALA A 36 7.24 8.10 8.76
N ALA A 37 6.40 7.17 9.25
CA ALA A 37 6.63 5.75 9.07
C ALA A 37 6.61 5.34 7.58
N VAL A 38 5.69 5.92 6.78
CA VAL A 38 5.66 5.70 5.33
C VAL A 38 6.95 6.18 4.66
N TYR A 39 7.45 7.37 4.99
CA TYR A 39 8.71 7.86 4.44
C TYR A 39 9.89 6.96 4.79
N ILE A 40 10.01 6.54 6.05
CA ILE A 40 11.09 5.63 6.46
C ILE A 40 10.98 4.28 5.72
N LEU A 41 9.77 3.71 5.58
CA LEU A 41 9.55 2.47 4.83
C LEU A 41 9.96 2.61 3.36
N VAL A 42 9.56 3.70 2.72
CA VAL A 42 9.89 3.96 1.31
C VAL A 42 11.40 4.16 1.13
N PHE A 43 12.06 4.84 2.06
CA PHE A 43 13.52 4.98 2.05
C PHE A 43 14.23 3.64 2.12
N LEU A 44 13.85 2.80 3.10
CA LEU A 44 14.42 1.46 3.29
C LEU A 44 14.18 0.56 2.06
N MET A 45 13.04 0.71 1.38
CA MET A 45 12.79 0.03 0.11
C MET A 45 13.72 0.52 -1.01
N GLY A 46 13.90 1.84 -1.15
CA GLY A 46 14.86 2.41 -2.10
C GLY A 46 16.29 1.93 -1.84
N LEU A 47 16.69 1.88 -0.56
CA LEU A 47 18.00 1.39 -0.14
C LEU A 47 18.23 -0.06 -0.57
N ARG A 48 17.28 -0.95 -0.27
CA ARG A 48 17.37 -2.36 -0.65
C ARG A 48 17.42 -2.55 -2.16
N MET A 49 16.62 -1.77 -2.90
CA MET A 49 16.62 -1.79 -4.36
C MET A 49 17.96 -1.31 -4.93
N GLY A 50 18.60 -0.32 -4.31
CA GLY A 50 19.93 0.18 -4.68
C GLY A 50 21.07 -0.80 -4.41
N ILE A 51 20.97 -1.59 -3.34
CA ILE A 51 21.95 -2.64 -3.03
C ILE A 51 21.89 -3.78 -4.07
N ASN A 52 20.71 -4.10 -4.59
CA ASN A 52 20.53 -5.21 -5.52
C ASN A 52 20.91 -4.82 -6.98
N ARG A 53 22.07 -5.29 -7.45
CA ARG A 53 22.55 -5.04 -8.82
C ARG A 53 21.67 -5.64 -9.92
N GLN A 54 20.94 -6.73 -9.64
CA GLN A 54 20.01 -7.34 -10.60
C GLN A 54 18.79 -6.44 -10.82
N VAL A 55 18.29 -5.83 -9.75
CA VAL A 55 17.11 -4.94 -9.83
C VAL A 55 17.48 -3.59 -10.46
N THR A 56 18.66 -3.04 -10.16
CA THR A 56 19.10 -1.77 -10.76
C THR A 56 19.48 -1.88 -12.24
N SER A 57 19.95 -3.05 -12.70
CA SER A 57 20.27 -3.28 -14.12
C SER A 57 19.02 -3.61 -14.95
N ALA A 58 18.05 -4.31 -14.37
CA ALA A 58 16.76 -4.59 -15.00
C ALA A 58 15.72 -3.45 -14.83
N LEU A 59 16.09 -2.33 -14.22
CA LEU A 59 15.16 -1.27 -13.81
C LEU A 59 14.35 -0.71 -14.98
N ALA A 60 14.97 -0.55 -16.15
CA ALA A 60 14.27 -0.06 -17.35
C ALA A 60 13.19 -1.06 -17.81
N THR A 61 13.53 -2.35 -17.88
CA THR A 61 12.60 -3.42 -18.28
C THR A 61 11.48 -3.60 -17.28
N ILE A 62 11.81 -3.68 -15.98
CA ILE A 62 10.84 -3.79 -14.88
C ILE A 62 9.94 -2.54 -14.86
N GLY A 63 10.51 -1.36 -15.09
CA GLY A 63 9.77 -0.10 -15.11
C GLY A 63 8.74 -0.04 -16.23
N VAL A 64 9.11 -0.41 -17.46
CA VAL A 64 8.16 -0.46 -18.59
C VAL A 64 7.07 -1.49 -18.35
N GLN A 65 7.42 -2.67 -17.85
CA GLN A 65 6.45 -3.72 -17.50
C GLN A 65 5.50 -3.26 -16.39
N ALA A 66 6.01 -2.62 -15.35
CA ALA A 66 5.22 -2.07 -14.25
C ALA A 66 4.26 -0.96 -14.72
N LEU A 67 4.71 -0.09 -15.63
CA LEU A 67 3.85 0.93 -16.24
C LEU A 67 2.72 0.31 -17.05
N ALA A 68 3.03 -0.70 -17.88
CA ALA A 68 2.02 -1.40 -18.68
C ALA A 68 0.97 -2.10 -17.79
N ILE A 69 1.41 -2.80 -16.74
CA ILE A 69 0.51 -3.45 -15.77
C ILE A 69 -0.32 -2.39 -15.02
N THR A 70 0.28 -1.25 -14.66
CA THR A 70 -0.43 -0.15 -13.99
C THR A 70 -1.53 0.43 -14.88
N LEU A 71 -1.25 0.68 -16.16
CA LEU A 71 -2.26 1.16 -17.12
C LEU A 71 -3.37 0.12 -17.34
N ALA A 72 -2.99 -1.16 -17.48
CA ALA A 72 -3.95 -2.24 -17.64
C ALA A 72 -4.86 -2.37 -16.41
N THR A 73 -4.29 -2.37 -15.20
CA THR A 73 -5.03 -2.50 -13.94
C THR A 73 -5.93 -1.30 -13.69
N ILE A 74 -5.47 -0.07 -13.96
CA ILE A 74 -6.33 1.13 -13.91
C ILE A 74 -7.51 0.98 -14.88
N GLY A 75 -7.24 0.60 -16.13
CA GLY A 75 -8.28 0.37 -17.13
C GLY A 75 -9.28 -0.71 -16.73
N GLY A 76 -8.79 -1.85 -16.24
CA GLY A 76 -9.61 -2.97 -15.75
C GLY A 76 -10.46 -2.62 -14.55
N SER A 77 -9.91 -1.89 -13.57
CA SER A 77 -10.67 -1.40 -12.43
C SER A 77 -11.76 -0.41 -12.84
N ILE A 78 -11.47 0.55 -13.74
CA ILE A 78 -12.48 1.50 -14.24
C ILE A 78 -13.62 0.76 -14.95
N LEU A 79 -13.28 -0.19 -15.82
CA LEU A 79 -14.27 -1.01 -16.53
C LEU A 79 -15.16 -1.80 -15.55
N MET A 80 -14.56 -2.41 -14.53
CA MET A 80 -15.30 -3.23 -13.56
C MET A 80 -16.18 -2.38 -12.64
N ILE A 81 -15.72 -1.21 -12.22
CA ILE A 81 -16.55 -0.23 -11.50
C ILE A 81 -17.75 0.19 -12.37
N PHE A 82 -17.55 0.40 -13.67
CA PHE A 82 -18.64 0.76 -14.57
C PHE A 82 -19.67 -0.37 -14.70
N LEU A 83 -19.23 -1.63 -14.79
CA LEU A 83 -20.11 -2.81 -14.79
C LEU A 83 -20.89 -2.95 -13.50
N VAL A 84 -20.25 -2.80 -12.34
CA VAL A 84 -20.91 -2.87 -11.03
C VAL A 84 -21.90 -1.72 -10.84
N ARG A 85 -21.54 -0.51 -11.29
CA ARG A 85 -22.46 0.64 -11.29
C ARG A 85 -23.70 0.38 -12.16
N LYS A 86 -23.50 -0.22 -13.35
CA LYS A 86 -24.59 -0.59 -14.26
C LYS A 86 -25.46 -1.71 -13.69
N ALA A 87 -24.86 -2.74 -13.10
CA ALA A 87 -25.54 -3.90 -12.53
C ALA A 87 -26.36 -3.55 -11.28
N LEU A 88 -25.85 -2.67 -10.42
CA LEU A 88 -26.55 -2.27 -9.19
C LEU A 88 -27.63 -1.19 -9.41
N ARG A 89 -27.85 -0.73 -10.65
CA ARG A 89 -28.80 0.35 -11.01
C ARG A 89 -28.75 1.54 -10.02
N LEU A 90 -27.55 1.95 -9.62
CA LEU A 90 -27.41 3.15 -8.79
C LEU A 90 -27.79 4.37 -9.64
N ASN A 91 -28.90 5.01 -9.27
CA ASN A 91 -29.40 6.23 -9.89
C ASN A 91 -28.33 7.34 -9.85
N ARG A 92 -28.46 8.36 -10.70
CA ARG A 92 -27.45 9.42 -10.96
C ARG A 92 -26.97 10.23 -9.73
N TYR A 93 -27.53 9.95 -8.55
CA TYR A 93 -27.08 10.44 -7.25
C TYR A 93 -27.30 9.35 -6.17
N GLY A 94 -26.56 8.25 -6.26
CA GLY A 94 -26.48 7.21 -5.23
C GLY A 94 -25.20 7.33 -4.41
N GLY A 95 -24.76 8.56 -4.14
CA GLY A 95 -23.58 8.82 -3.33
C GLY A 95 -23.83 8.32 -1.92
N SER A 96 -23.27 7.17 -1.58
CA SER A 96 -23.03 6.89 -0.17
C SER A 96 -22.03 7.95 0.29
N GLU A 97 -22.31 8.66 1.39
CA GLU A 97 -21.40 9.65 2.02
C GLU A 97 -19.97 9.13 2.23
N LYS A 98 -19.76 7.81 2.09
CA LYS A 98 -18.47 7.14 2.09
C LYS A 98 -17.58 7.38 0.88
N ASP A 99 -18.15 7.60 -0.32
CA ASP A 99 -17.35 8.04 -1.46
C ASP A 99 -16.69 9.39 -1.17
N ALA A 100 -17.28 10.21 -0.29
CA ALA A 100 -16.68 11.45 0.21
C ALA A 100 -15.65 11.19 1.31
N GLN A 101 -15.89 10.25 2.25
CA GLN A 101 -14.98 9.95 3.36
C GLN A 101 -13.70 9.20 2.93
N GLU A 102 -13.81 8.29 1.96
CA GLU A 102 -12.67 7.58 1.33
C GLU A 102 -11.89 8.53 0.40
N ARG A 103 -12.59 9.48 -0.24
CA ARG A 103 -11.97 10.63 -0.91
C ARG A 103 -11.44 11.67 0.08
N GLU A 104 -11.79 11.67 1.36
CA GLU A 104 -11.27 12.65 2.33
C GLU A 104 -9.92 12.20 2.90
N HIS A 105 -9.79 10.91 3.27
CA HIS A 105 -8.48 10.33 3.64
C HIS A 105 -7.52 10.27 2.45
N ARG A 106 -8.03 10.05 1.24
CA ARG A 106 -7.24 10.10 -0.01
C ARG A 106 -7.11 11.53 -0.58
N GLY A 107 -7.95 12.48 -0.17
CA GLY A 107 -8.06 13.84 -0.73
C GLY A 107 -7.46 14.94 0.14
N LYS A 108 -7.14 14.67 1.42
CA LYS A 108 -6.10 15.43 2.15
C LYS A 108 -4.73 15.34 1.46
N ALA A 109 -4.56 14.35 0.58
CA ALA A 109 -3.41 14.25 -0.30
C ALA A 109 -3.49 15.26 -1.46
N GLY A 110 -4.65 15.49 -2.10
CA GLY A 110 -4.78 16.07 -3.46
C GLY A 110 -4.21 17.46 -3.80
N THR A 111 -3.88 18.33 -2.83
CA THR A 111 -3.20 19.63 -3.10
C THR A 111 -1.85 19.75 -2.41
N SER A 112 -1.63 18.98 -1.34
CA SER A 112 -0.33 18.64 -0.78
C SER A 112 0.41 17.58 -1.63
N ASP A 113 -0.28 17.02 -2.64
CA ASP A 113 -0.02 15.70 -3.21
C ASP A 113 1.23 15.68 -4.04
N LEU A 114 1.49 16.77 -4.76
CA LEU A 114 2.71 16.87 -5.54
C LEU A 114 3.92 16.99 -4.61
N LYS A 115 3.82 17.74 -3.50
CA LYS A 115 4.94 17.85 -2.55
C LYS A 115 5.20 16.53 -1.83
N SER A 116 4.15 15.83 -1.39
CA SER A 116 4.30 14.51 -0.76
C SER A 116 4.75 13.44 -1.76
N THR A 117 4.20 13.42 -2.97
CA THR A 117 4.60 12.49 -4.04
C THR A 117 6.02 12.74 -4.50
N VAL A 118 6.41 14.00 -4.75
CA VAL A 118 7.80 14.39 -5.05
C VAL A 118 8.71 14.03 -3.87
N GLY A 119 8.24 14.24 -2.63
CA GLY A 119 8.93 13.82 -1.43
C GLY A 119 9.25 12.32 -1.46
N ILE A 120 8.24 11.47 -1.64
CA ILE A 120 8.37 10.01 -1.75
C ILE A 120 9.35 9.63 -2.87
N VAL A 121 9.16 10.17 -4.08
CA VAL A 121 10.03 9.87 -5.24
C VAL A 121 11.47 10.29 -4.97
N SER A 122 11.69 11.48 -4.41
CA SER A 122 13.03 11.96 -4.05
C SER A 122 13.68 11.08 -2.98
N LEU A 123 12.89 10.58 -2.02
CA LEU A 123 13.35 9.68 -0.98
C LEU A 123 13.75 8.32 -1.53
N VAL A 124 13.00 7.79 -2.51
CA VAL A 124 13.35 6.55 -3.21
C VAL A 124 14.65 6.72 -3.97
N ILE A 125 14.79 7.81 -4.74
CA ILE A 125 16.01 8.09 -5.50
C ILE A 125 17.20 8.24 -4.56
N ALA A 126 17.04 8.97 -3.44
CA ALA A 126 18.05 9.11 -2.41
C ALA A 126 18.40 7.76 -1.78
N GLY A 127 17.40 6.91 -1.45
CA GLY A 127 17.61 5.57 -0.93
C GLY A 127 18.39 4.69 -1.91
N ILE A 128 18.03 4.70 -3.20
CA ILE A 128 18.75 3.96 -4.24
C ILE A 128 20.19 4.46 -4.38
N ALA A 129 20.39 5.78 -4.37
CA ALA A 129 21.71 6.39 -4.46
C ALA A 129 22.59 6.04 -3.25
N VAL A 130 22.06 6.14 -2.04
CA VAL A 130 22.76 5.74 -0.80
C VAL A 130 23.07 4.25 -0.82
N GLY A 131 22.13 3.40 -1.26
CA GLY A 131 22.33 1.96 -1.35
C GLY A 131 23.41 1.58 -2.36
N ARG A 132 23.45 2.27 -3.51
CA ARG A 132 24.39 1.98 -4.59
C ARG A 132 25.79 2.58 -4.36
N PHE A 133 25.89 3.83 -3.94
CA PHE A 133 27.17 4.52 -3.77
C PHE A 133 27.74 4.42 -2.35
N GLY A 134 26.88 4.35 -1.33
CA GLY A 134 27.32 4.31 0.06
C GLY A 134 27.61 2.88 0.56
N LEU A 135 26.77 1.91 0.21
CA LEU A 135 26.87 0.56 0.77
C LEU A 135 27.58 -0.42 -0.16
N VAL A 136 27.24 -0.41 -1.46
CA VAL A 136 27.82 -1.35 -2.45
C VAL A 136 29.28 -1.05 -2.78
N ASP A 137 29.71 0.21 -2.76
CA ASP A 137 31.09 0.59 -3.08
C ASP A 137 32.02 0.63 -1.84
N GLN A 138 31.50 0.77 -0.62
CA GLN A 138 32.31 0.90 0.60
C GLN A 138 32.32 -0.33 1.52
N PHE A 139 31.31 -1.21 1.45
CA PHE A 139 31.19 -2.39 2.33
C PHE A 139 30.72 -3.63 1.56
N GLN A 140 31.53 -4.11 0.61
CA GLN A 140 31.24 -5.34 -0.15
C GLN A 140 31.07 -6.58 0.74
N ASP A 141 31.77 -6.64 1.88
CA ASP A 141 31.75 -7.78 2.81
C ASP A 141 30.54 -7.81 3.77
N HIS A 142 29.77 -6.71 3.91
CA HIS A 142 28.63 -6.63 4.85
C HIS A 142 27.26 -6.46 4.17
N LEU A 143 27.17 -6.66 2.85
CA LEU A 143 25.91 -6.46 2.10
C LEU A 143 24.79 -7.40 2.58
N GLU A 144 25.14 -8.61 3.00
CA GLU A 144 24.17 -9.57 3.56
C GLU A 144 23.63 -9.11 4.92
N GLU A 145 24.49 -8.60 5.80
CA GLU A 145 24.08 -8.04 7.10
C GLU A 145 23.19 -6.82 6.92
N ILE A 146 23.56 -5.91 6.00
CA ILE A 146 22.77 -4.69 5.78
C ILE A 146 21.43 -5.01 5.12
N SER A 147 21.38 -5.99 4.21
CA SER A 147 20.12 -6.46 3.62
C SER A 147 19.20 -7.07 4.68
N THR A 148 19.75 -7.83 5.62
CA THR A 148 19.02 -8.46 6.73
C THR A 148 18.51 -7.41 7.72
N ILE A 149 19.35 -6.44 8.09
CA ILE A 149 18.98 -5.32 8.97
C ILE A 149 17.87 -4.48 8.31
N THR A 150 17.99 -4.21 7.01
CA THR A 150 16.98 -3.46 6.25
C THR A 150 15.66 -4.24 6.17
N GLY A 151 15.71 -5.56 5.93
CA GLY A 151 14.54 -6.43 5.91
C GLY A 151 13.81 -6.52 7.26
N ASN A 152 14.57 -6.64 8.34
CA ASN A 152 14.01 -6.61 9.70
C ASN A 152 13.43 -5.22 10.03
N GLY A 153 14.14 -4.16 9.66
CA GLY A 153 13.68 -2.78 9.79
C GLY A 153 12.33 -2.56 9.08
N LEU A 154 12.22 -2.98 7.82
CA LEU A 154 10.98 -2.92 7.05
C LEU A 154 9.83 -3.64 7.76
N THR A 155 10.07 -4.83 8.30
CA THR A 155 9.05 -5.59 9.03
C THR A 155 8.61 -4.87 10.31
N ILE A 156 9.56 -4.33 11.08
CA ILE A 156 9.27 -3.58 12.31
C ILE A 156 8.46 -2.31 11.99
N PHE A 157 8.91 -1.51 11.02
CA PHE A 157 8.20 -0.30 10.61
C PHE A 157 6.82 -0.60 10.02
N LEU A 158 6.65 -1.74 9.34
CA LEU A 158 5.36 -2.20 8.88
C LEU A 158 4.42 -2.52 10.05
N CYS A 159 4.90 -3.27 11.04
CA CYS A 159 4.13 -3.56 12.25
C CYS A 159 3.71 -2.28 12.97
N VAL A 160 4.62 -1.29 13.08
CA VAL A 160 4.32 0.02 13.66
C VAL A 160 3.27 0.76 12.84
N LEU A 161 3.38 0.76 11.51
CA LEU A 161 2.39 1.39 10.63
C LEU A 161 1.00 0.75 10.81
N ILE A 162 0.92 -0.59 10.82
CA ILE A 162 -0.33 -1.33 11.03
C ILE A 162 -0.90 -1.04 12.42
N ALA A 163 -0.07 -0.94 13.45
CA ALA A 163 -0.48 -0.56 14.80
C ALA A 163 -1.07 0.85 14.83
N ILE A 164 -0.42 1.82 14.19
CA ILE A 164 -0.89 3.22 14.10
C ILE A 164 -2.23 3.28 13.34
N ILE A 165 -2.35 2.58 12.21
CA ILE A 165 -3.60 2.52 11.43
C ILE A 165 -4.72 1.87 12.25
N GLY A 166 -4.44 0.74 12.90
CA GLY A 166 -5.42 0.07 13.77
C GLY A 166 -5.87 0.97 14.92
N PHE A 167 -4.94 1.72 15.49
CA PHE A 167 -5.21 2.69 16.56
C PHE A 167 -6.05 3.88 16.05
N ASP A 168 -5.73 4.44 14.88
CA ASP A 168 -6.48 5.53 14.24
C ASP A 168 -7.92 5.12 13.90
N LEU A 169 -8.10 3.93 13.31
CA LEU A 169 -9.41 3.33 13.03
C LEU A 169 -10.22 3.08 14.32
N GLY A 170 -9.56 2.68 15.41
CA GLY A 170 -10.22 2.45 16.70
C GLY A 170 -10.66 3.73 17.38
N LEU A 171 -9.85 4.80 17.31
CA LEU A 171 -10.17 6.11 17.88
C LEU A 171 -11.28 6.82 17.11
N SER A 172 -11.25 6.77 15.78
CA SER A 172 -12.30 7.36 14.95
C SER A 172 -13.67 6.73 15.26
N GLY A 173 -13.69 5.43 15.60
CA GLY A 173 -14.89 4.69 16.01
C GLY A 173 -16.00 4.68 14.94
N THR A 174 -15.66 5.14 13.73
CA THR A 174 -16.59 5.35 12.62
C THR A 174 -16.78 4.05 11.86
N VAL A 175 -15.80 3.13 11.89
CA VAL A 175 -15.83 1.86 11.14
C VAL A 175 -17.05 1.00 11.45
N ALA A 176 -17.36 0.78 12.74
CA ALA A 176 -18.49 -0.07 13.13
C ALA A 176 -19.85 0.59 12.81
N ALA A 177 -19.98 1.90 13.02
CA ALA A 177 -21.19 2.65 12.68
C ALA A 177 -21.41 2.70 11.17
N ASN A 178 -20.33 2.93 10.41
CA ASN A 178 -20.30 2.97 8.97
C ASN A 178 -20.61 1.60 8.34
N LEU A 179 -20.06 0.52 8.88
CA LEU A 179 -20.32 -0.82 8.38
C LEU A 179 -21.79 -1.21 8.59
N LYS A 180 -22.38 -0.79 9.71
CA LYS A 180 -23.79 -1.02 10.02
C LYS A 180 -24.74 -0.14 9.19
N SER A 181 -24.35 1.08 8.84
CA SER A 181 -25.21 2.02 8.10
C SER A 181 -25.26 1.78 6.58
N VAL A 182 -24.20 1.25 5.96
CA VAL A 182 -24.11 1.10 4.50
C VAL A 182 -24.35 -0.33 4.00
N GLY A 183 -24.29 -1.32 4.89
CA GLY A 183 -24.53 -2.74 4.55
C GLY A 183 -23.52 -3.30 3.53
N LEU A 184 -23.77 -4.54 3.06
CA LEU A 184 -22.87 -5.30 2.17
C LEU A 184 -22.53 -4.58 0.84
N LYS A 185 -23.32 -3.58 0.44
CA LYS A 185 -23.07 -2.75 -0.75
C LYS A 185 -21.76 -1.93 -0.65
N ALA A 186 -21.29 -1.62 0.55
CA ALA A 186 -20.00 -0.95 0.75
C ALA A 186 -18.81 -1.76 0.20
N LEU A 187 -18.92 -3.09 0.19
CA LEU A 187 -17.86 -3.98 -0.28
C LEU A 187 -17.83 -4.11 -1.82
N ALA A 188 -18.91 -3.68 -2.50
CA ALA A 188 -19.04 -3.87 -3.94
C ALA A 188 -17.94 -3.13 -4.72
N PHE A 189 -17.55 -1.91 -4.31
CA PHE A 189 -16.52 -1.13 -5.00
C PHE A 189 -15.10 -1.70 -4.78
N PRO A 190 -14.63 -1.99 -3.54
CA PRO A 190 -13.35 -2.67 -3.34
C PRO A 190 -13.27 -4.02 -4.06
N LEU A 191 -14.34 -4.81 -4.06
CA LEU A 191 -14.38 -6.11 -4.70
C LEU A 191 -14.41 -6.00 -6.24
N ALA A 192 -15.08 -4.98 -6.78
CA ALA A 192 -15.03 -4.64 -8.21
C ALA A 192 -13.62 -4.23 -8.64
N ILE A 193 -12.94 -3.40 -7.83
CA ILE A 193 -11.56 -2.97 -8.10
C ILE A 193 -10.66 -4.19 -8.10
N LEU A 194 -10.73 -5.05 -7.08
CA LEU A 194 -9.93 -6.28 -6.99
C LEU A 194 -10.17 -7.24 -8.16
N ALA A 195 -11.43 -7.45 -8.53
CA ALA A 195 -11.77 -8.27 -9.70
C ALA A 195 -11.20 -7.65 -10.99
N GLY A 196 -11.34 -6.33 -11.16
CA GLY A 196 -10.81 -5.59 -12.31
C GLY A 196 -9.28 -5.63 -12.40
N THR A 197 -8.57 -5.46 -11.28
CA THR A 197 -7.11 -5.55 -11.26
C THR A 197 -6.61 -6.97 -11.53
N MET A 198 -7.27 -8.00 -10.99
CA MET A 198 -6.90 -9.40 -11.24
C MET A 198 -7.15 -9.82 -12.70
N LEU A 199 -8.28 -9.42 -13.28
CA LEU A 199 -8.60 -9.70 -14.68
C LEU A 199 -7.64 -8.99 -15.64
N ALA A 200 -7.37 -7.71 -15.41
CA ALA A 200 -6.42 -6.95 -16.23
C ALA A 200 -4.97 -7.42 -16.03
N GLY A 201 -4.58 -7.75 -14.80
CA GLY A 201 -3.27 -8.33 -14.50
C GLY A 201 -3.08 -9.69 -15.17
N GLY A 202 -4.10 -10.55 -15.16
CA GLY A 202 -4.08 -11.83 -15.88
C GLY A 202 -3.95 -11.64 -17.39
N GLY A 203 -4.67 -10.67 -17.96
CA GLY A 203 -4.55 -10.31 -19.37
C GLY A 203 -3.17 -9.74 -19.74
N ALA A 204 -2.60 -8.89 -18.89
CA ALA A 204 -1.25 -8.37 -19.05
C ALA A 204 -0.20 -9.50 -18.96
N ALA A 205 -0.40 -10.51 -18.11
CA ALA A 205 0.48 -11.66 -18.01
C ALA A 205 0.57 -12.43 -19.34
N MET A 206 -0.57 -12.62 -20.01
CA MET A 206 -0.63 -13.26 -21.32
C MET A 206 0.08 -12.46 -22.41
N ALA A 207 0.02 -11.11 -22.34
CA ALA A 207 0.68 -10.24 -23.31
C ALA A 207 2.22 -10.16 -23.13
N PHE A 208 2.70 -10.25 -21.90
CA PHE A 208 4.13 -10.16 -21.57
C PHE A 208 4.83 -11.50 -21.31
N GLY A 209 4.10 -12.62 -21.39
CA GLY A 209 4.64 -13.97 -21.19
C GLY A 209 4.97 -14.34 -19.74
N PHE A 210 4.39 -13.64 -18.76
CA PHE A 210 4.59 -13.93 -17.34
C PHE A 210 3.76 -15.12 -16.86
N SER A 211 4.19 -15.75 -15.76
CA SER A 211 3.35 -16.73 -15.07
C SER A 211 2.07 -16.05 -14.60
N LEU A 212 0.92 -16.63 -14.95
CA LEU A 212 -0.39 -16.14 -14.53
C LEU A 212 -0.49 -16.01 -13.00
N LYS A 213 0.18 -16.92 -12.27
CA LYS A 213 0.23 -16.91 -10.80
C LYS A 213 1.01 -15.72 -10.25
N GLU A 214 2.12 -15.37 -10.87
CA GLU A 214 2.97 -14.23 -10.46
C GLU A 214 2.25 -12.91 -10.70
N SER A 215 1.69 -12.73 -11.90
CA SER A 215 0.98 -11.48 -12.24
C SER A 215 -0.25 -11.26 -11.36
N ILE A 216 -1.05 -12.32 -11.11
CA ILE A 216 -2.21 -12.22 -10.22
C ILE A 216 -1.77 -11.95 -8.78
N ALA A 217 -0.66 -12.54 -8.30
CA ALA A 217 -0.12 -12.27 -6.96
C ALA A 217 0.35 -10.82 -6.81
N ILE A 218 0.99 -10.25 -7.84
CA ILE A 218 1.39 -8.84 -7.90
C ILE A 218 0.15 -7.94 -7.88
N CYS A 219 -0.85 -8.23 -8.72
CA CYS A 219 -2.07 -7.41 -8.86
C CYS A 219 -3.03 -7.52 -7.66
N ALA A 220 -3.00 -8.63 -6.92
CA ALA A 220 -3.75 -8.81 -5.69
C ALA A 220 -3.05 -8.18 -4.46
N GLY A 221 -1.81 -7.67 -4.62
CA GLY A 221 -1.09 -6.95 -3.57
C GLY A 221 -0.49 -7.85 -2.48
N PHE A 222 -0.56 -9.17 -2.61
CA PHE A 222 -0.01 -10.11 -1.62
C PHE A 222 1.53 -10.05 -1.53
N GLY A 223 2.21 -9.54 -2.56
CA GLY A 223 3.68 -9.45 -2.62
C GLY A 223 4.30 -8.39 -1.70
N TRP A 224 3.69 -7.20 -1.60
CA TRP A 224 4.40 -6.02 -1.06
C TRP A 224 4.54 -5.99 0.47
N TYR A 225 3.62 -6.61 1.20
CA TYR A 225 3.60 -6.58 2.67
C TYR A 225 3.95 -7.92 3.33
N SER A 226 3.86 -9.01 2.57
CA SER A 226 4.17 -10.37 3.05
C SER A 226 5.40 -10.98 2.39
N TYR A 227 5.76 -10.56 1.18
CA TYR A 227 6.89 -11.12 0.42
C TYR A 227 8.08 -10.18 0.35
N ALA A 228 7.86 -8.86 0.46
CA ALA A 228 8.93 -7.88 0.36
C ALA A 228 10.07 -8.08 1.37
N PRO A 229 9.86 -8.50 2.65
CA PRO A 229 10.97 -8.84 3.54
C PRO A 229 11.76 -10.10 3.12
N ALA A 230 11.16 -11.00 2.35
CA ALA A 230 11.67 -12.35 2.05
C ALA A 230 12.47 -12.48 0.72
N ILE A 231 12.61 -11.39 -0.05
CA ILE A 231 13.38 -11.32 -1.32
C ILE A 231 14.64 -10.48 -1.20
#